data_AF-A0A5F1ZQ79-F1
#
_entry.id   AF-A0A5F1ZQ79-F1
#
_cell.length_a   1.000
_cell.length_b   1.000
_cell.length_c   1.000
_cell.angle_alpha   90.00
_cell.angle_beta   90.00
_cell.angle_gamma   90.00
#
_symmetry.space_group_name_H-M   'P 1'
#
loop_
_entity.id
_entity.type
_entity.pdbx_description
1 polymer ?
#
loop_
_entity_poly.entity_id
_entity_poly.type
_entity_poly.pdbx_seq_one_letter_code
_entity_poly.pdbx_strand_id
1 'polypeptide(L)'
;MIRFQIGIVFLLVFFLNESCSGTISRTEVGGRVTSTRYAESATIIRSSDYIELGVSSGESSVFFLFGLFPMTNPMNMDYALSDAVQRIPGGKGLVKIKYWHETHLFFPVGTVSVLKVKGTVIGSPETNLTPPQEPTRR
;
A
#
# COMPACT_ATOMS: atom_id res chain seq x y z
N MET A 1 -49.82 -14.65 33.31
CA MET A 1 -49.27 -14.60 31.93
C MET A 1 -48.17 -13.55 31.74
N ILE A 2 -48.27 -12.35 32.33
CA ILE A 2 -47.25 -11.27 32.21
C ILE A 2 -45.84 -11.62 32.74
N ARG A 3 -45.74 -12.43 33.81
CA ARG A 3 -44.44 -12.83 34.38
C ARG A 3 -43.60 -13.75 33.48
N PHE A 4 -44.25 -14.53 32.60
CA PHE A 4 -43.57 -15.43 31.67
C PHE A 4 -43.01 -14.67 30.46
N GLN A 5 -43.74 -13.65 29.98
CA GLN A 5 -43.27 -12.81 28.88
C GLN A 5 -42.07 -11.93 29.26
N ILE A 6 -42.03 -11.41 30.49
CA ILE A 6 -40.88 -10.65 30.99
C ILE A 6 -39.62 -11.53 31.05
N GLY A 7 -39.75 -12.80 31.46
CA GLY A 7 -38.63 -13.75 31.49
C GLY A 7 -38.06 -14.05 30.10
N ILE A 8 -38.93 -14.19 29.09
CA ILE A 8 -38.51 -14.41 27.70
C ILE A 8 -37.81 -13.18 27.12
N VAL A 9 -38.32 -11.97 27.39
CA VAL A 9 -37.68 -10.73 26.93
C VAL A 9 -36.31 -10.56 27.59
N PHE A 10 -36.18 -10.85 28.89
CA PHE A 10 -34.90 -10.75 29.59
C PHE A 10 -33.88 -11.77 29.08
N LEU A 11 -34.32 -12.98 28.75
CA LEU A 11 -33.49 -14.04 28.17
C LEU A 11 -33.04 -13.66 26.74
N LEU A 12 -33.93 -13.09 25.93
CA LEU A 12 -33.61 -12.65 24.57
C LEU A 12 -32.63 -11.47 24.56
N VAL A 13 -32.75 -10.53 25.51
CA VAL A 13 -31.76 -9.45 25.73
C VAL A 13 -30.40 -10.04 26.16
N PHE A 14 -30.36 -11.06 27.00
CA PHE A 14 -29.11 -11.71 27.41
C PHE A 14 -28.41 -12.41 26.23
N PHE A 15 -29.15 -13.16 25.40
CA PHE A 15 -28.60 -13.84 24.22
C PHE A 15 -28.13 -12.88 23.11
N LEU A 16 -28.76 -11.72 22.97
CA LEU A 16 -28.33 -10.69 22.02
C LEU A 16 -27.06 -9.95 22.48
N ASN A 17 -26.80 -9.85 23.78
CA ASN A 17 -25.56 -9.23 24.30
C ASN A 17 -24.36 -10.19 24.20
N GLU A 18 -24.57 -11.50 24.32
CA GLU A 18 -23.52 -12.51 24.15
C GLU A 18 -23.07 -12.68 22.67
N SER A 19 -23.94 -12.37 21.71
CA SER A 19 -23.63 -12.47 20.27
C SER A 19 -22.80 -11.31 19.72
N CYS A 20 -22.48 -10.31 20.54
CA CYS A 20 -21.63 -9.17 20.15
C CYS A 20 -20.32 -9.09 20.93
N SER A 21 -19.92 -10.16 21.61
CA SER A 21 -18.49 -10.36 21.96
C SER A 21 -17.76 -10.96 20.76
N GLY A 22 -17.77 -10.21 19.65
CA GLY A 22 -16.76 -10.35 18.62
C GLY A 22 -15.43 -10.04 19.26
N THR A 23 -14.69 -11.10 19.60
CA THR A 23 -13.29 -11.10 20.02
C THR A 23 -12.51 -9.96 19.38
N ILE A 24 -12.37 -8.84 20.11
CA ILE A 24 -11.31 -7.88 19.86
C ILE A 24 -10.06 -8.56 20.41
N SER A 25 -9.43 -9.43 19.62
CA SER A 25 -8.07 -9.90 19.85
C SER A 25 -7.11 -8.73 19.58
N ARG A 26 -7.17 -7.73 20.45
CA ARG A 26 -6.27 -6.58 20.54
C ARG A 26 -5.23 -6.92 21.58
N THR A 27 -4.20 -7.66 21.18
CA THR A 27 -2.88 -7.66 21.86
C THR A 27 -1.74 -8.20 20.99
N GLU A 28 -1.91 -8.46 19.69
CA GLU A 28 -0.74 -8.76 18.85
C GLU A 28 -0.13 -7.46 18.32
N VAL A 29 0.72 -6.87 19.18
CA VAL A 29 1.64 -5.77 18.88
C VAL A 29 2.71 -6.26 17.90
N GLY A 30 2.30 -6.51 16.65
CA GLY A 30 3.18 -6.92 15.57
C GLY A 30 2.64 -6.36 14.27
N GLY A 31 3.48 -5.62 13.53
CA GLY A 31 3.13 -5.16 12.18
C GLY A 31 2.70 -6.37 11.36
N ARG A 32 1.42 -6.41 10.96
CA ARG A 32 0.90 -7.47 10.09
C ARG A 32 1.53 -7.30 8.72
N VAL A 33 2.59 -8.04 8.45
CA VAL A 33 3.15 -8.17 7.11
C VAL A 33 2.15 -8.99 6.31
N THR A 34 1.44 -8.36 5.38
CA THR A 34 0.61 -9.10 4.43
C THR A 34 1.54 -9.96 3.58
N SER A 35 1.20 -11.25 3.42
CA SER A 35 2.01 -12.17 2.62
C SER A 35 2.20 -11.59 1.22
N THR A 36 3.45 -11.44 0.78
CA THR A 36 3.81 -10.94 -0.55
C THR A 36 3.10 -11.78 -1.61
N ARG A 37 2.06 -11.21 -2.23
CA ARG A 37 1.38 -11.85 -3.35
C ARG A 37 2.18 -11.54 -4.59
N TYR A 38 2.75 -12.57 -5.23
CA TYR A 38 3.33 -12.40 -6.55
C TYR A 38 2.18 -12.09 -7.51
N ALA A 39 2.16 -10.86 -8.05
CA ALA A 39 1.23 -10.53 -9.12
C ALA A 39 1.73 -11.22 -10.38
N GLU A 40 0.90 -12.08 -10.97
CA GLU A 40 1.26 -12.93 -12.13
C GLU A 40 1.34 -12.15 -13.46
N SER A 41 1.53 -10.83 -13.39
CA SER A 41 1.61 -9.94 -14.55
C SER A 41 3.05 -9.50 -14.79
N ALA A 42 3.94 -10.47 -15.03
CA ALA A 42 5.26 -10.16 -15.55
C ALA A 42 5.21 -10.21 -17.09
N THR A 43 5.20 -9.04 -17.73
CA THR A 43 5.34 -8.95 -19.19
C THR A 43 6.73 -9.45 -19.57
N ILE A 44 6.80 -10.53 -20.36
CA ILE A 44 8.06 -11.07 -20.88
C ILE A 44 8.60 -10.10 -21.94
N ILE A 45 9.62 -9.34 -21.57
CA ILE A 45 10.35 -8.46 -22.48
C ILE A 45 11.30 -9.34 -23.30
N ARG A 46 11.06 -9.43 -24.61
CA ARG A 46 11.87 -10.23 -25.55
C ARG A 46 13.10 -9.47 -26.08
N SER A 47 13.15 -8.15 -25.91
CA SER A 47 14.25 -7.29 -26.36
C SER A 47 15.17 -6.94 -25.18
N SER A 48 16.44 -7.32 -25.28
CA SER A 48 17.48 -7.01 -24.30
C SER A 48 18.04 -5.59 -24.40
N ASP A 49 17.53 -4.78 -25.32
CA ASP A 49 18.14 -3.50 -25.70
C ASP A 49 17.72 -2.37 -24.77
N TYR A 50 17.92 -2.58 -23.47
CA TYR A 50 17.72 -1.57 -22.43
C TYR A 50 19.01 -1.36 -21.65
N ILE A 51 19.25 -0.12 -21.23
CA ILE A 51 20.37 0.20 -20.34
C ILE A 51 19.82 0.23 -18.91
N GLU A 52 20.40 -0.59 -18.02
CA GLU A 52 20.13 -0.52 -16.59
C GLU A 52 20.83 0.73 -16.01
N LEU A 53 20.04 1.72 -15.58
CA LEU A 53 20.55 2.99 -15.06
C LEU A 53 20.85 2.93 -13.55
N GLY A 54 20.23 2.00 -12.83
CA GLY A 54 20.45 1.79 -11.39
C GLY A 54 19.23 1.27 -10.66
N VAL A 55 19.36 1.05 -9.36
CA VAL A 55 18.25 0.62 -8.48
C VAL A 55 17.60 1.85 -7.84
N SER A 56 16.29 1.98 -7.96
CA SER A 56 15.51 3.06 -7.35
C SER A 56 14.37 2.51 -6.50
N SER A 57 13.90 3.34 -5.58
CA SER A 57 12.80 3.05 -4.67
C SER A 57 11.83 4.23 -4.65
N GLY A 58 10.53 3.94 -4.55
CA GLY A 58 9.47 4.92 -4.43
C GLY A 58 8.45 4.48 -3.39
N GLU A 59 7.76 5.44 -2.80
CA GLU A 59 6.89 5.21 -1.65
C GLU A 59 5.53 5.92 -1.83
N SER A 60 4.46 5.26 -1.39
CA SER A 60 3.14 5.86 -1.25
C SER A 60 2.57 5.50 0.11
N SER A 61 2.13 6.48 0.89
CA SER A 61 1.63 6.26 2.24
C SER A 61 0.25 6.86 2.47
N VAL A 62 -0.53 6.18 3.30
CA VAL A 62 -1.82 6.64 3.81
C VAL A 62 -1.81 6.70 5.32
N PHE A 63 -2.32 7.80 5.86
CA PHE A 63 -2.64 7.93 7.27
C PHE A 63 -4.14 7.75 7.52
N PHE A 64 -4.47 6.83 8.43
CA PHE A 64 -5.81 6.58 8.92
C PHE A 64 -5.95 7.07 10.36
N LEU A 65 -6.75 8.11 10.58
CA LEU A 65 -7.08 8.59 11.92
C LEU A 65 -8.01 7.59 12.62
N PHE A 66 -7.68 7.24 13.87
CA PHE A 66 -8.35 6.20 14.66
C PHE A 66 -8.49 4.83 13.95
N GLY A 67 -7.71 4.60 12.88
CA GLY A 67 -7.80 3.39 12.06
C GLY A 67 -9.05 3.29 11.17
N LEU A 68 -9.83 4.36 11.03
CA LEU A 68 -11.09 4.36 10.27
C LEU A 68 -11.16 5.46 9.21
N PHE A 69 -10.68 6.67 9.51
CA PHE A 69 -10.83 7.82 8.62
C PHE A 69 -9.53 8.09 7.84
N PRO A 70 -9.50 7.90 6.51
CA PRO A 70 -8.35 8.25 5.70
C PRO A 70 -8.21 9.77 5.64
N MET A 71 -7.12 10.31 6.19
CA MET A 71 -6.87 11.75 6.21
C MET A 71 -5.99 12.22 5.04
N THR A 72 -5.26 11.30 4.41
CA THR A 72 -4.34 11.60 3.31
C THR A 72 -4.79 10.92 2.01
N ASN A 73 -4.12 11.27 0.91
CA ASN A 73 -4.36 10.70 -0.42
C ASN A 73 -4.33 9.16 -0.37
N PRO A 74 -5.32 8.45 -0.96
CA PRO A 74 -5.32 6.99 -1.04
C PRO A 74 -4.00 6.43 -1.57
N MET A 75 -3.65 5.26 -1.03
CA MET A 75 -2.42 4.57 -1.36
C MET A 75 -2.48 4.14 -2.84
N ASN A 76 -1.52 4.61 -3.63
CA ASN A 76 -1.51 4.39 -5.07
C ASN A 76 -0.15 3.82 -5.52
N MET A 77 -0.20 2.65 -6.12
CA MET A 77 0.98 1.96 -6.64
C MET A 77 1.61 2.69 -7.83
N ASP A 78 0.80 3.28 -8.72
CA ASP A 78 1.30 4.00 -9.89
C ASP A 78 2.09 5.25 -9.49
N TYR A 79 1.67 5.89 -8.39
CA TYR A 79 2.39 7.01 -7.80
C TYR A 79 3.76 6.55 -7.26
N ALA A 80 3.80 5.45 -6.49
CA ALA A 80 5.05 4.90 -5.97
C ALA A 80 6.00 4.44 -7.11
N LEU A 81 5.47 3.87 -8.20
CA LEU A 81 6.26 3.53 -9.39
C LEU A 81 6.80 4.79 -10.07
N SER A 82 5.97 5.82 -10.24
CA SER A 82 6.37 7.08 -10.88
C SER A 82 7.45 7.80 -10.09
N ASP A 83 7.31 7.87 -8.76
CA ASP A 83 8.32 8.43 -7.85
C ASP A 83 9.64 7.66 -7.97
N ALA A 84 9.59 6.33 -8.05
CA ALA A 84 10.77 5.50 -8.26
C ALA A 84 11.47 5.75 -9.62
N VAL A 85 10.73 5.89 -10.73
CA VAL A 85 11.34 6.16 -12.05
C VAL A 85 11.93 7.57 -12.10
N GLN A 86 11.21 8.58 -11.62
CA GLN A 86 11.60 9.98 -11.71
C GLN A 86 12.87 10.31 -10.90
N ARG A 87 13.20 9.49 -9.91
CA ARG A 87 14.40 9.67 -9.07
C ARG A 87 15.71 9.50 -9.83
N ILE A 88 15.71 8.77 -10.95
CA ILE A 88 16.88 8.60 -11.81
C ILE A 88 16.65 9.34 -13.14
N PRO A 89 17.44 10.38 -13.46
CA PRO A 89 17.29 11.10 -14.71
C PRO A 89 17.54 10.18 -15.91
N GLY A 90 16.64 10.18 -16.88
CA GLY A 90 16.69 9.31 -18.06
C GLY A 90 16.00 7.95 -17.90
N GLY A 91 15.44 7.66 -16.72
CA GLY A 91 14.60 6.49 -16.49
C GLY A 91 13.29 6.55 -17.28
N LYS A 92 13.01 5.50 -18.07
CA LYS A 92 11.73 5.34 -18.78
C LYS A 92 10.83 4.29 -18.15
N GLY A 93 11.40 3.36 -17.37
CA GLY A 93 10.63 2.30 -16.73
C GLY A 93 11.39 1.60 -15.62
N LEU A 94 10.71 0.67 -14.96
CA LEU A 94 11.25 -0.20 -13.90
C LEU A 94 11.13 -1.66 -14.30
N VAL A 95 12.17 -2.43 -14.01
CA VAL A 95 12.21 -3.90 -14.14
C VAL A 95 12.57 -4.52 -12.80
N LYS A 96 12.36 -5.84 -12.66
CA LYS A 96 12.68 -6.61 -11.44
C LYS A 96 12.04 -5.99 -10.18
N ILE A 97 10.75 -5.62 -10.30
CA ILE A 97 10.02 -4.89 -9.27
C ILE A 97 9.74 -5.79 -8.07
N LYS A 98 10.02 -5.29 -6.87
CA LYS A 98 9.63 -5.86 -5.58
C LYS A 98 8.82 -4.79 -4.84
N TYR A 99 7.66 -5.16 -4.35
CA TYR A 99 6.83 -4.28 -3.54
C TYR A 99 6.45 -4.98 -2.24
N TRP A 100 6.31 -4.20 -1.17
CA TRP A 100 5.86 -4.69 0.12
C TRP A 100 5.09 -3.59 0.85
N HIS A 101 4.24 -4.02 1.77
CA HIS A 101 3.35 -3.14 2.52
C HIS A 101 3.71 -3.18 4.00
N GLU A 102 3.98 -2.01 4.57
CA GLU A 102 4.32 -1.83 5.98
C GLU A 102 3.19 -1.05 6.66
N THR A 103 2.61 -1.62 7.72
CA THR A 103 1.61 -0.92 8.52
C THR A 103 2.19 -0.59 9.89
N HIS A 104 2.36 0.69 10.16
CA HIS A 104 2.78 1.22 11.44
C HIS A 104 1.55 1.63 12.25
N LEU A 105 1.42 1.08 13.46
CA LEU A 105 0.33 1.38 14.37
C LEU A 105 0.76 2.49 15.33
N PHE A 106 0.02 3.60 15.37
CA PHE A 106 0.26 4.73 16.26
C PHE A 106 -0.95 4.94 17.17
N PHE A 107 -1.12 4.10 18.18
CA PHE A 107 -2.19 4.27 19.17
C PHE A 107 -1.91 5.49 20.07
N PRO A 108 -2.88 6.39 20.36
CA PRO A 108 -4.30 6.40 19.97
C PRO A 108 -4.62 7.14 18.66
N VAL A 109 -3.63 7.79 18.05
CA VAL A 109 -3.81 8.74 16.94
C VAL A 109 -4.33 8.05 15.67
N GLY A 110 -3.76 6.90 15.28
CA GLY A 110 -4.13 6.25 14.02
C GLY A 110 -3.20 5.15 13.56
N THR A 111 -3.29 4.82 12.27
CA THR A 111 -2.39 3.87 11.59
C THR A 111 -1.81 4.52 10.35
N VAL A 112 -0.54 4.23 10.05
CA VAL A 112 0.12 4.62 8.81
C VAL A 112 0.34 3.35 8.01
N SER A 113 -0.15 3.33 6.78
CA SER A 113 0.09 2.27 5.82
C SER A 113 1.05 2.80 4.75
N VAL A 114 2.20 2.15 4.57
CA VAL A 114 3.23 2.55 3.62
C VAL A 114 3.42 1.43 2.60
N LEU A 115 3.19 1.75 1.33
CA LEU A 115 3.56 0.91 0.20
C LEU A 115 4.93 1.33 -0.30
N LYS A 116 5.88 0.40 -0.23
CA LYS A 116 7.23 0.61 -0.77
C LYS A 116 7.40 -0.22 -2.03
N VAL A 117 8.00 0.39 -3.04
CA VAL A 117 8.31 -0.25 -4.32
C VAL A 117 9.79 -0.04 -4.60
N LYS A 118 10.48 -1.13 -4.93
CA LYS A 118 11.90 -1.13 -5.31
C LYS A 118 12.08 -1.85 -6.64
N GLY A 119 12.88 -1.31 -7.53
CA GLY A 119 13.19 -1.96 -8.81
C GLY A 119 14.41 -1.35 -9.48
N THR A 120 14.84 -1.98 -10.57
CA THR A 120 15.92 -1.45 -11.42
C THR A 120 15.31 -0.54 -12.48
N VAL A 121 15.77 0.71 -12.55
CA VAL A 121 15.34 1.67 -13.56
C VAL A 121 16.06 1.38 -14.88
N ILE A 122 15.30 1.37 -15.96
CA ILE A 122 15.80 1.16 -17.31
C ILE A 122 15.59 2.41 -18.17
N GLY A 123 16.56 2.68 -19.03
CA GLY A 123 16.53 3.75 -20.03
C GLY A 123 16.64 3.22 -21.46
N SER A 124 16.40 4.09 -22.43
CA SER A 124 16.67 3.78 -23.84
C SER A 124 18.16 4.00 -24.14
N PRO A 125 18.81 3.16 -24.96
CA PRO A 125 20.19 3.40 -25.40
C PRO A 125 20.41 4.77 -26.05
N GLU A 126 19.36 5.34 -26.64
CA GLU A 126 19.38 6.64 -27.32
C GLU A 126 19.45 7.84 -26.35
N THR A 127 19.18 7.65 -25.05
CA THR A 127 19.08 8.75 -24.07
C THR A 127 20.44 9.35 -23.69
N ASN A 128 21.55 8.68 -23.98
CA ASN A 128 22.90 9.23 -23.75
C ASN A 128 23.26 10.43 -24.65
N LEU A 129 22.39 10.83 -25.59
CA LEU A 129 22.66 11.91 -26.56
C LEU A 129 21.74 13.14 -26.43
N THR A 130 20.84 13.20 -25.44
CA THR A 130 19.93 14.36 -25.31
C THR A 130 20.05 15.00 -23.92
N PRO A 131 20.67 16.18 -23.79
CA PRO A 131 20.67 16.93 -22.53
C PRO A 131 19.22 17.31 -22.13
N PRO A 132 18.95 17.55 -20.83
CA PRO A 132 17.61 17.84 -20.32
C PRO A 132 16.95 18.96 -21.14
N GLN A 133 15.85 18.64 -21.82
CA GLN A 133 15.08 19.65 -22.54
C GLN A 133 14.32 20.50 -21.53
N GLU A 134 14.62 21.79 -21.56
CA GLU A 134 13.98 22.83 -20.76
C GLU A 134 12.49 22.91 -21.06
N PRO A 135 11.59 23.01 -20.05
CA PRO A 135 10.16 23.04 -20.29
C PRO A 135 9.81 24.32 -21.05
N THR A 136 9.39 24.17 -22.31
CA THR A 136 8.88 25.30 -23.09
C THR A 136 7.57 25.77 -22.46
N ARG A 137 7.64 26.88 -21.72
CA ARG A 137 6.50 27.60 -21.17
C ARG A 137 5.64 28.11 -22.34
N ARG A 138 4.45 27.53 -22.53
CA ARG A 138 3.34 28.12 -23.29
C ARG A 138 2.19 28.37 -22.35
#